data_AF-A0A2M6Y3I8-F1
#
_entry.id   AF-A0A2M6Y3I8-F1
#
_cell.length_a   1.000
_cell.length_b   1.000
_cell.length_c   1.000
_cell.angle_alpha   90.00
_cell.angle_beta   90.00
_cell.angle_gamma   90.00
#
_symmetry.space_group_name_H-M   'P 1'
#
loop_
_entity.id
_entity.type
_entity.pdbx_description
1 polymer ?
#
loop_
_entity_poly.entity_id
_entity_poly.type
_entity_poly.pdbx_seq_one_letter_code
_entity_poly.pdbx_strand_id
1 'polypeptide(L)'
;MRSNKPLKSRFHLGPSTLPQPAARPYNHCMGKSVLKAAVAALFLSAGPAHAEENEVIFNELPYPVEMRLPGSQKAGAVLFESRYSETAEADYDTVLLQGEMPDPAIRLDVVVRANFFFPADRRYKPERSRRFPGGRFWARYRLDALTRQPLKFSVVNLDLKEDSTLTIYETELLRSDSMSETEEVLPSTFTYVPDPALSLPENIPFRLVRRAGWSAAAPTGPFTPHQPFYFTLHHTQAHYPGTYDRALAEMQFIQDFHQNGRGWIDIGYHFLIDPFGNIFEGRPISVVGAHVKYHNTGNIGISIMGSFHPPVSNIFTPGAKGSFLAVGTYLKDTYTVNRSSFYAHRDLGPTACPGDGLYAVMGTLRGLIFDPQPVPVPPAPELQPNAAQSKSLRQLINFYK
;
A
#
# COMPACT_ATOMS: atom_id res chain seq x y z
N MET A 1 -31.53 41.07 -14.84
CA MET A 1 -30.88 42.36 -15.16
C MET A 1 -31.74 43.50 -14.62
N ARG A 2 -31.13 44.63 -14.22
CA ARG A 2 -31.78 45.82 -13.60
C ARG A 2 -32.43 45.52 -12.23
N SER A 3 -32.51 46.45 -11.28
CA SER A 3 -31.69 47.65 -11.01
C SER A 3 -31.84 47.95 -9.51
N ASN A 4 -30.76 48.26 -8.78
CA ASN A 4 -30.80 48.33 -7.32
C ASN A 4 -30.01 49.53 -6.76
N LYS A 5 -30.67 50.47 -6.08
CA LYS A 5 -30.10 51.56 -5.23
C LYS A 5 -31.25 52.32 -4.49
N PRO A 6 -30.98 53.10 -3.42
CA PRO A 6 -31.53 52.74 -2.11
C PRO A 6 -32.14 53.91 -1.29
N LEU A 7 -32.65 53.62 -0.09
CA LEU A 7 -32.94 54.63 0.95
C LEU A 7 -32.18 54.36 2.28
N LYS A 8 -32.16 55.35 3.18
CA LYS A 8 -31.35 55.39 4.42
C LYS A 8 -32.15 55.83 5.65
N SER A 9 -31.78 55.29 6.81
CA SER A 9 -31.90 55.88 8.18
C SER A 9 -30.76 55.26 9.03
N ARG A 10 -30.00 55.91 9.93
CA ARG A 10 -30.23 56.94 10.99
C ARG A 10 -31.11 56.39 12.13
N PHE A 11 -30.78 56.45 13.43
CA PHE A 11 -29.76 57.15 14.25
C PHE A 11 -29.69 56.47 15.66
N HIS A 12 -28.71 56.58 16.58
CA HIS A 12 -27.35 57.15 16.66
C HIS A 12 -26.59 56.52 17.89
N LEU A 13 -25.60 57.21 18.51
CA LEU A 13 -24.79 56.83 19.71
C LEU A 13 -23.79 55.65 19.53
N GLY A 14 -22.61 55.57 20.16
CA GLY A 14 -21.79 56.51 20.95
C GLY A 14 -20.44 55.83 21.34
N PRO A 15 -19.27 56.52 21.38
CA PRO A 15 -17.96 55.84 21.40
C PRO A 15 -17.29 55.71 22.80
N SER A 16 -16.48 54.66 22.99
CA SER A 16 -15.56 54.51 24.13
C SER A 16 -14.13 54.08 23.72
N THR A 17 -13.19 54.92 24.16
CA THR A 17 -11.72 54.86 24.15
C THR A 17 -10.99 53.50 24.15
N LEU A 18 -10.14 53.33 23.12
CA LEU A 18 -8.72 52.88 23.12
C LEU A 18 -7.94 52.92 24.47
N PRO A 19 -6.89 52.08 24.68
CA PRO A 19 -5.56 52.37 24.08
C PRO A 19 -4.65 51.19 23.67
N GLN A 20 -3.71 51.50 22.78
CA GLN A 20 -2.45 50.76 22.54
C GLN A 20 -1.33 51.26 23.48
N PRO A 21 -0.31 50.44 23.82
CA PRO A 21 0.93 50.92 24.44
C PRO A 21 1.93 51.48 23.40
N ALA A 22 2.64 52.55 23.77
CA ALA A 22 3.71 53.18 22.97
C ALA A 22 5.12 52.68 23.37
N ALA A 23 6.18 53.22 22.76
CA ALA A 23 7.55 52.69 22.85
C ALA A 23 8.62 53.69 23.31
N ARG A 24 9.77 53.14 23.77
CA ARG A 24 11.09 53.81 24.03
C ARG A 24 11.15 54.67 25.32
N PRO A 25 12.34 54.94 25.93
CA PRO A 25 13.68 55.08 25.32
C PRO A 25 14.85 54.25 25.91
N TYR A 26 16.07 54.57 25.45
CA TYR A 26 17.38 53.93 25.69
C TYR A 26 18.09 54.35 26.99
N ASN A 27 19.04 53.53 27.49
CA ASN A 27 20.42 53.98 27.71
C ASN A 27 21.47 52.85 27.89
N HIS A 28 22.76 53.23 27.93
CA HIS A 28 24.00 52.41 27.94
C HIS A 28 24.23 51.51 29.21
N CYS A 29 25.25 50.63 29.33
CA CYS A 29 26.48 50.37 28.56
C CYS A 29 27.08 48.95 28.81
N MET A 30 27.94 48.45 27.88
CA MET A 30 28.90 47.31 27.98
C MET A 30 28.33 45.89 28.35
N GLY A 31 28.88 44.76 27.86
CA GLY A 31 29.91 44.50 26.86
C GLY A 31 30.30 42.99 26.77
N LYS A 32 31.11 42.62 25.76
CA LYS A 32 31.72 41.27 25.50
C LYS A 32 30.82 40.13 24.97
N SER A 33 30.96 39.90 23.65
CA SER A 33 30.98 38.62 22.92
C SER A 33 30.48 37.30 23.57
N VAL A 34 29.44 36.70 22.97
CA VAL A 34 29.28 35.22 22.86
C VAL A 34 28.79 34.88 21.44
N LEU A 35 29.18 33.69 20.96
CA LEU A 35 28.89 33.12 19.64
C LEU A 35 27.39 32.89 19.39
N LYS A 36 26.89 33.13 18.17
CA LYS A 36 25.55 32.68 17.74
C LYS A 36 25.59 31.20 17.35
N ALA A 37 25.02 30.34 18.19
CA ALA A 37 24.64 28.98 17.82
C ALA A 37 23.12 28.84 17.90
N ALA A 38 22.45 28.74 16.75
CA ALA A 38 21.01 28.50 16.69
C ALA A 38 20.73 26.99 16.77
N VAL A 39 20.43 26.49 17.97
CA VAL A 39 20.02 25.09 18.16
C VAL A 39 18.58 24.93 17.68
N ALA A 40 18.42 24.41 16.46
CA ALA A 40 17.15 23.90 15.98
C ALA A 40 16.86 22.57 16.70
N ALA A 41 16.10 22.62 17.78
CA ALA A 41 15.69 21.43 18.51
C ALA A 41 14.67 20.63 17.66
N LEU A 42 15.12 19.56 17.01
CA LEU A 42 14.21 18.51 16.56
C LEU A 42 13.56 17.89 17.79
N PHE A 43 12.28 18.17 18.00
CA PHE A 43 11.44 17.34 18.87
C PHE A 43 11.20 16.00 18.17
N LEU A 44 12.17 15.09 18.34
CA LEU A 44 11.96 13.66 18.19
C LEU A 44 11.03 13.19 19.32
N SER A 45 9.74 13.52 19.20
CA SER A 45 8.69 12.85 19.95
C SER A 45 8.61 11.42 19.44
N ALA A 46 9.33 10.52 20.10
CA ALA A 46 9.11 9.09 19.95
C ALA A 46 7.65 8.81 20.33
N GLY A 47 6.82 8.55 19.33
CA GLY A 47 5.47 8.05 19.55
C GLY A 47 5.52 6.69 20.24
N PRO A 48 4.42 6.22 20.84
CA PRO A 48 4.34 4.84 21.30
C PRO A 48 4.64 3.88 20.14
N ALA A 49 5.33 2.78 20.42
CA ALA A 49 5.42 1.69 19.47
C ALA A 49 4.00 1.10 19.29
N HIS A 50 3.33 1.50 18.22
CA HIS A 50 1.98 1.08 17.90
C HIS A 50 1.99 -0.21 17.08
N ALA A 51 0.97 -1.05 17.28
CA ALA A 51 0.80 -2.27 16.50
C ALA A 51 0.50 -1.92 15.04
N GLU A 52 1.46 -2.24 14.17
CA GLU A 52 1.47 -1.96 12.74
C GLU A 52 1.99 -3.22 12.04
N GLU A 53 1.08 -3.95 11.37
CA GLU A 53 1.35 -5.10 10.48
C GLU A 53 2.41 -6.11 10.96
N ASN A 54 2.42 -6.41 12.27
CA ASN A 54 3.22 -7.47 12.88
C ASN A 54 2.77 -8.85 12.36
N GLU A 55 3.43 -9.33 11.30
CA GLU A 55 3.28 -10.66 10.71
C GLU A 55 3.42 -11.76 11.77
N VAL A 56 2.46 -12.69 11.82
CA VAL A 56 2.46 -13.73 12.87
C VAL A 56 3.55 -14.76 12.64
N ILE A 57 4.62 -14.67 13.43
CA ILE A 57 5.71 -15.65 13.39
C ILE A 57 5.19 -17.02 13.87
N PHE A 58 5.04 -17.95 12.93
CA PHE A 58 4.88 -19.38 13.21
C PHE A 58 6.24 -20.06 13.12
N ASN A 59 6.76 -20.51 14.26
CA ASN A 59 8.04 -21.19 14.30
C ASN A 59 8.04 -22.46 13.43
N GLU A 60 9.02 -22.55 12.53
CA GLU A 60 9.18 -23.56 11.47
C GLU A 60 8.16 -23.51 10.30
N LEU A 61 7.32 -22.46 10.21
CA LEU A 61 6.33 -22.29 9.14
C LEU A 61 6.38 -20.84 8.57
N PRO A 62 7.35 -20.52 7.70
CA PRO A 62 7.42 -19.21 7.04
C PRO A 62 6.32 -19.04 6.00
N TYR A 63 5.91 -17.80 5.73
CA TYR A 63 4.93 -17.50 4.67
C TYR A 63 5.55 -17.58 3.26
N PRO A 64 4.87 -18.18 2.27
CA PRO A 64 3.55 -18.80 2.36
C PRO A 64 3.57 -20.16 3.08
N VAL A 65 2.64 -20.33 4.01
CA VAL A 65 2.48 -21.59 4.75
C VAL A 65 1.67 -22.56 3.89
N GLU A 66 2.35 -23.47 3.20
CA GLU A 66 1.74 -24.53 2.40
C GLU A 66 1.45 -25.78 3.25
N MET A 67 0.21 -26.28 3.16
CA MET A 67 -0.28 -27.45 3.90
C MET A 67 -0.90 -28.44 2.92
N ARG A 68 -0.27 -29.61 2.74
CA ARG A 68 -0.90 -30.73 2.01
C ARG A 68 -1.92 -31.43 2.91
N LEU A 69 -3.13 -31.61 2.37
CA LEU A 69 -4.31 -32.11 3.08
C LEU A 69 -4.78 -33.42 2.43
N PRO A 70 -4.80 -34.55 3.16
CA PRO A 70 -5.14 -35.85 2.59
C PRO A 70 -6.65 -36.03 2.40
N GLY A 71 -7.09 -36.28 1.16
CA GLY A 71 -8.51 -36.48 0.82
C GLY A 71 -9.12 -37.80 1.30
N SER A 72 -8.29 -38.76 1.71
CA SER A 72 -8.72 -40.10 2.17
C SER A 72 -9.26 -40.14 3.61
N GLN A 73 -9.26 -39.02 4.33
CA GLN A 73 -9.73 -38.94 5.71
C GLN A 73 -11.24 -38.79 5.80
N LYS A 74 -11.84 -39.24 6.90
CA LYS A 74 -13.27 -39.03 7.17
C LYS A 74 -13.61 -37.55 7.39
N ALA A 75 -14.82 -37.14 7.03
CA ALA A 75 -15.36 -35.83 7.40
C ALA A 75 -15.30 -35.62 8.93
N GLY A 76 -15.02 -34.38 9.36
CA GLY A 76 -14.79 -34.03 10.76
C GLY A 76 -13.41 -34.41 11.32
N ALA A 77 -12.56 -35.11 10.58
CA ALA A 77 -11.15 -35.29 10.96
C ALA A 77 -10.38 -33.97 10.88
N VAL A 78 -9.37 -33.82 11.73
CA VAL A 78 -8.36 -32.75 11.60
C VAL A 78 -7.30 -33.25 10.62
N LEU A 79 -7.12 -32.53 9.51
CA LEU A 79 -6.18 -32.85 8.43
C LEU A 79 -4.76 -32.32 8.72
N PHE A 80 -4.68 -31.20 9.43
CA PHE A 80 -3.44 -30.53 9.81
C PHE A 80 -3.66 -29.65 11.05
N GLU A 81 -2.68 -29.57 11.95
CA GLU A 81 -2.57 -28.45 12.91
C GLU A 81 -1.15 -27.88 12.86
N SER A 82 -1.03 -26.56 12.90
CA SER A 82 0.28 -25.92 13.04
C SER A 82 0.81 -26.04 14.47
N ARG A 83 2.10 -25.76 14.66
CA ARG A 83 2.57 -25.32 15.97
C ARG A 83 1.90 -24.00 16.35
N TYR A 84 1.92 -23.71 17.63
CA TYR A 84 1.58 -22.36 18.11
C TYR A 84 2.58 -21.33 17.57
N SER A 85 2.06 -20.14 17.25
CA SER A 85 2.83 -18.93 16.98
C SER A 85 3.72 -18.53 18.15
N GLU A 86 4.49 -17.47 17.96
CA GLU A 86 5.03 -16.70 19.08
C GLU A 86 3.92 -15.93 19.82
N THR A 87 4.29 -15.31 20.95
CA THR A 87 3.37 -14.49 21.75
C THR A 87 3.21 -13.13 21.07
N ALA A 88 1.98 -12.67 20.85
CA ALA A 88 1.73 -11.41 20.15
C ALA A 88 2.34 -10.21 20.90
N GLU A 89 2.95 -9.28 20.19
CA GLU A 89 3.56 -8.06 20.77
C GLU A 89 2.52 -7.09 21.33
N ALA A 90 1.30 -7.13 20.81
CA ALA A 90 0.16 -6.29 21.19
C ALA A 90 -1.11 -7.13 21.38
N ASP A 91 -2.08 -6.58 22.11
CA ASP A 91 -3.41 -7.19 22.27
C ASP A 91 -4.16 -7.26 20.92
N TYR A 92 -4.82 -8.37 20.65
CA TYR A 92 -5.69 -8.55 19.49
C TYR A 92 -7.01 -9.24 19.90
N ASP A 93 -8.11 -8.93 19.19
CA ASP A 93 -9.40 -9.61 19.31
C ASP A 93 -9.90 -10.18 17.97
N THR A 94 -9.16 -9.92 16.89
CA THR A 94 -9.52 -10.28 15.53
C THR A 94 -8.29 -10.86 14.83
N VAL A 95 -8.49 -11.96 14.12
CA VAL A 95 -7.45 -12.57 13.27
C VAL A 95 -7.95 -12.49 11.84
N LEU A 96 -7.09 -12.05 10.92
CA LEU A 96 -7.41 -11.99 9.49
C LEU A 96 -6.37 -12.79 8.70
N LEU A 97 -6.86 -13.68 7.85
CA LEU A 97 -6.06 -14.59 7.01
C LEU A 97 -6.36 -14.35 5.55
N GLN A 98 -5.34 -14.44 4.70
CA GLN A 98 -5.49 -14.54 3.25
C GLN A 98 -4.59 -15.62 2.64
N GLY A 99 -5.03 -16.23 1.53
CA GLY A 99 -4.35 -17.39 0.96
C GLY A 99 -4.99 -17.95 -0.31
N GLU A 100 -4.71 -19.22 -0.61
CA GLU A 100 -5.38 -20.05 -1.62
C GLU A 100 -5.92 -21.35 -0.99
N MET A 101 -7.20 -21.62 -1.24
CA MET A 101 -7.97 -22.77 -0.79
C MET A 101 -8.59 -23.42 -2.04
N PRO A 102 -7.88 -24.36 -2.70
CA PRO A 102 -8.34 -24.93 -3.98
C PRO A 102 -9.65 -25.68 -3.85
N ASP A 103 -9.88 -26.39 -2.75
CA ASP A 103 -11.11 -27.15 -2.47
C ASP A 103 -11.95 -26.48 -1.35
N PRO A 104 -13.28 -26.33 -1.50
CA PRO A 104 -14.15 -25.74 -0.47
C PRO A 104 -14.55 -26.71 0.66
N ALA A 105 -14.27 -28.01 0.56
CA ALA A 105 -14.62 -29.04 1.54
C ALA A 105 -13.60 -29.15 2.69
N ILE A 106 -12.98 -28.03 3.07
CA ILE A 106 -12.13 -27.89 4.25
C ILE A 106 -12.53 -26.63 5.04
N ARG A 107 -12.33 -26.66 6.36
CA ARG A 107 -12.49 -25.48 7.22
C ARG A 107 -11.19 -25.19 7.93
N LEU A 108 -10.69 -23.97 7.76
CA LEU A 108 -9.61 -23.43 8.57
C LEU A 108 -10.23 -22.90 9.88
N ASP A 109 -9.83 -23.48 11.01
CA ASP A 109 -10.10 -22.96 12.35
C ASP A 109 -8.83 -22.29 12.89
N VAL A 110 -9.03 -21.23 13.69
CA VAL A 110 -7.99 -20.65 14.55
C VAL A 110 -8.17 -21.22 15.96
N VAL A 111 -7.08 -21.70 16.58
CA VAL A 111 -7.08 -22.16 17.97
C VAL A 111 -6.15 -21.27 18.79
N VAL A 112 -6.68 -20.53 19.75
CA VAL A 112 -5.92 -19.66 20.66
C VAL A 112 -5.60 -20.42 21.95
N ARG A 113 -4.36 -20.33 22.41
CA ARG A 113 -3.87 -21.04 23.59
C ARG A 113 -4.63 -20.63 24.86
N ALA A 114 -4.86 -21.62 25.73
CA ALA A 114 -5.26 -21.44 27.12
C ALA A 114 -4.40 -20.40 27.86
N ASN A 115 -5.03 -19.67 28.78
CA ASN A 115 -4.33 -18.80 29.74
C ASN A 115 -4.70 -19.22 31.18
N PHE A 116 -4.11 -18.59 32.20
CA PHE A 116 -4.35 -18.96 33.60
C PHE A 116 -5.83 -18.91 34.04
N PHE A 117 -6.68 -18.14 33.35
CA PHE A 117 -8.11 -18.00 33.64
C PHE A 117 -9.00 -18.96 32.83
N PHE A 118 -8.48 -19.61 31.78
CA PHE A 118 -9.25 -20.50 30.91
C PHE A 118 -8.53 -21.85 30.73
N PRO A 119 -9.04 -22.96 31.32
CA PRO A 119 -8.32 -24.23 31.45
C PRO A 119 -8.23 -25.06 30.16
N ALA A 120 -8.62 -24.50 29.01
CA ALA A 120 -8.58 -25.17 27.71
C ALA A 120 -8.37 -24.16 26.56
N ASP A 121 -7.71 -24.61 25.50
CA ASP A 121 -7.53 -23.84 24.25
C ASP A 121 -8.89 -23.53 23.61
N ARG A 122 -9.08 -22.31 23.10
CA ARG A 122 -10.33 -21.88 22.44
C ARG A 122 -10.23 -22.00 20.92
N ARG A 123 -11.17 -22.70 20.31
CA ARG A 123 -11.27 -22.93 18.86
C ARG A 123 -12.33 -22.03 18.24
N TYR A 124 -11.92 -21.20 17.29
CA TYR A 124 -12.74 -20.25 16.55
C TYR A 124 -12.86 -20.67 15.09
N LYS A 125 -14.09 -20.68 14.59
CA LYS A 125 -14.39 -20.78 13.15
C LYS A 125 -14.35 -19.37 12.55
N PRO A 126 -14.28 -19.21 11.21
CA PRO A 126 -14.43 -17.90 10.59
C PRO A 126 -15.76 -17.24 10.99
N GLU A 127 -15.70 -15.99 11.43
CA GLU A 127 -16.86 -15.09 11.58
C GLU A 127 -17.37 -14.70 10.18
N ARG A 128 -16.43 -14.42 9.28
CA ARG A 128 -16.67 -14.17 7.85
C ARG A 128 -15.52 -14.76 7.03
N SER A 129 -15.83 -15.18 5.80
CA SER A 129 -14.81 -15.64 4.85
C SER A 129 -15.36 -15.58 3.44
N ARG A 130 -14.50 -15.31 2.45
CA ARG A 130 -14.85 -15.42 1.03
C ARG A 130 -13.78 -16.21 0.30
N ARG A 131 -14.21 -17.20 -0.49
CA ARG A 131 -13.38 -17.96 -1.44
C ARG A 131 -13.82 -17.61 -2.85
N PHE A 132 -12.88 -17.27 -3.71
CA PHE A 132 -13.09 -16.84 -5.09
C PHE A 132 -12.94 -18.01 -6.08
N PRO A 133 -13.40 -17.87 -7.34
CA PRO A 133 -13.02 -18.76 -8.42
C PRO A 133 -11.49 -18.91 -8.50
N GLY A 134 -11.02 -20.13 -8.70
CA GLY A 134 -9.57 -20.43 -8.68
C GLY A 134 -8.94 -20.53 -7.28
N GLY A 135 -9.73 -20.44 -6.20
CA GLY A 135 -9.31 -20.85 -4.85
C GLY A 135 -8.81 -19.73 -3.93
N ARG A 136 -8.41 -18.57 -4.45
CA ARG A 136 -7.99 -17.40 -3.65
C ARG A 136 -9.03 -17.07 -2.57
N PHE A 137 -8.62 -16.91 -1.31
CA PHE A 137 -9.56 -16.71 -0.19
C PHE A 137 -9.04 -15.77 0.89
N TRP A 138 -9.98 -15.26 1.69
CA TRP A 138 -9.70 -14.69 3.00
C TRP A 138 -10.68 -15.21 4.06
N ALA A 139 -10.27 -15.17 5.32
CA ALA A 139 -11.09 -15.54 6.48
C ALA A 139 -10.77 -14.64 7.68
N ARG A 140 -11.82 -14.11 8.33
CA ARG A 140 -11.75 -13.30 9.55
C ARG A 140 -12.35 -14.05 10.72
N TYR A 141 -11.68 -14.03 11.87
CA TYR A 141 -12.08 -14.69 13.10
C TYR A 141 -12.25 -13.64 14.18
N ARG A 142 -13.36 -13.70 14.91
CA ARG A 142 -13.62 -12.87 16.09
C ARG A 142 -13.33 -13.69 17.34
N LEU A 143 -12.55 -13.13 18.26
CA LEU A 143 -12.30 -13.70 19.58
C LEU A 143 -13.28 -13.13 20.62
N ASP A 144 -13.50 -13.87 21.71
CA ASP A 144 -14.44 -13.47 22.77
C ASP A 144 -13.91 -12.31 23.64
N ALA A 145 -12.59 -12.04 23.59
CA ALA A 145 -11.91 -11.00 24.35
C ALA A 145 -10.55 -10.66 23.71
N LEU A 146 -10.02 -9.48 24.02
CA LEU A 146 -8.63 -9.10 23.73
C LEU A 146 -7.65 -10.08 24.40
N THR A 147 -6.60 -10.45 23.67
CA THR A 147 -5.59 -11.40 24.14
C THR A 147 -4.23 -11.15 23.50
N ARG A 148 -3.17 -11.70 24.10
CA ARG A 148 -1.82 -11.82 23.51
C ARG A 148 -1.36 -13.26 23.35
N GLN A 149 -2.22 -14.22 23.69
CA GLN A 149 -1.87 -15.64 23.68
C GLN A 149 -1.52 -16.11 22.25
N PRO A 150 -0.52 -16.99 22.10
CA PRO A 150 -0.24 -17.66 20.85
C PRO A 150 -1.47 -18.34 20.24
N LEU A 151 -1.52 -18.41 18.91
CA LEU A 151 -2.54 -19.14 18.17
C LEU A 151 -1.93 -20.20 17.24
N LYS A 152 -2.74 -21.16 16.81
CA LYS A 152 -2.38 -22.15 15.78
C LYS A 152 -3.51 -22.32 14.77
N PHE A 153 -3.16 -22.73 13.55
CA PHE A 153 -4.11 -23.18 12.55
C PHE A 153 -4.54 -24.62 12.83
N SER A 154 -5.79 -24.94 12.50
CA SER A 154 -6.31 -26.30 12.53
C SER A 154 -7.27 -26.50 11.37
N VAL A 155 -6.89 -27.37 10.42
CA VAL A 155 -7.66 -27.63 9.21
C VAL A 155 -8.56 -28.84 9.43
N VAL A 156 -9.87 -28.64 9.34
CA VAL A 156 -10.89 -29.68 9.56
C VAL A 156 -11.50 -30.10 8.23
N ASN A 157 -11.58 -31.40 7.98
CA ASN A 157 -12.22 -31.98 6.81
C ASN A 157 -13.75 -31.75 6.83
N LEU A 158 -14.33 -31.23 5.74
CA LEU A 158 -15.78 -31.09 5.52
C LEU A 158 -16.33 -32.09 4.49
N ASP A 159 -15.57 -33.14 4.15
CA ASP A 159 -15.81 -34.16 3.10
C ASP A 159 -15.01 -33.95 1.78
N LEU A 160 -13.77 -33.46 1.92
CA LEU A 160 -12.71 -33.45 0.89
C LEU A 160 -12.53 -34.87 0.29
N LYS A 161 -12.36 -34.95 -1.04
CA LYS A 161 -12.30 -36.23 -1.78
C LYS A 161 -10.94 -36.60 -2.33
N GLU A 162 -10.15 -35.60 -2.71
CA GLU A 162 -8.82 -35.75 -3.31
C GLU A 162 -7.80 -34.96 -2.47
N ASP A 163 -6.51 -35.27 -2.63
CA ASP A 163 -5.45 -34.50 -1.96
C ASP A 163 -5.46 -33.05 -2.43
N SER A 164 -5.40 -32.10 -1.49
CA SER A 164 -5.42 -30.67 -1.77
C SER A 164 -4.27 -29.95 -1.06
N THR A 165 -3.89 -28.76 -1.52
CA THR A 165 -2.92 -27.90 -0.85
C THR A 165 -3.59 -26.60 -0.43
N LEU A 166 -3.69 -26.35 0.88
CA LEU A 166 -4.08 -25.06 1.42
C LEU A 166 -2.82 -24.21 1.60
N THR A 167 -2.83 -22.99 1.06
CA THR A 167 -1.72 -22.04 1.20
C THR A 167 -2.21 -20.81 1.93
N ILE A 168 -1.49 -20.36 2.96
CA ILE A 168 -1.75 -19.07 3.63
C ILE A 168 -0.60 -18.12 3.27
N TYR A 169 -0.89 -16.94 2.72
CA TYR A 169 0.12 -15.92 2.39
C TYR A 169 0.45 -15.00 3.56
N GLU A 170 -0.52 -14.73 4.44
CA GLU A 170 -0.37 -13.73 5.51
C GLU A 170 -1.27 -14.08 6.70
N THR A 171 -0.93 -13.59 7.89
CA THR A 171 -1.84 -13.51 9.03
C THR A 171 -1.63 -12.21 9.78
N GLU A 172 -2.72 -11.47 9.94
CA GLU A 172 -2.77 -10.23 10.71
C GLU A 172 -3.43 -10.47 12.07
N LEU A 173 -2.86 -9.87 13.11
CA LEU A 173 -3.50 -9.74 14.42
C LEU A 173 -3.97 -8.30 14.60
N LEU A 174 -5.29 -8.13 14.70
CA LEU A 174 -5.94 -6.83 14.71
C LEU A 174 -6.73 -6.64 16.00
N ARG A 175 -6.79 -5.40 16.48
CA ARG A 175 -7.87 -4.97 17.36
C ARG A 175 -8.99 -4.40 16.50
N SER A 176 -10.21 -4.88 16.69
CA SER A 176 -11.37 -4.46 15.91
C SER A 176 -11.70 -2.97 16.04
N ASP A 177 -11.38 -2.36 17.18
CA ASP A 177 -11.48 -0.93 17.41
C ASP A 177 -10.51 -0.09 16.54
N SER A 178 -9.50 -0.73 15.94
CA SER A 178 -8.48 -0.11 15.08
C SER A 178 -8.51 -0.57 13.62
N MET A 179 -9.49 -1.41 13.25
CA MET A 179 -9.63 -1.92 11.87
C MET A 179 -10.22 -0.90 10.89
N SER A 180 -11.06 0.00 11.38
CA SER A 180 -11.61 1.09 10.57
C SER A 180 -10.53 2.10 10.20
N GLU A 181 -10.59 2.63 8.98
CA GLU A 181 -9.79 3.79 8.57
C GLU A 181 -10.04 4.95 9.54
N THR A 182 -8.98 5.38 10.22
CA THR A 182 -9.12 6.02 11.54
C THR A 182 -9.13 7.55 11.46
N GLU A 183 -10.22 8.10 10.89
CA GLU A 183 -10.79 9.38 11.31
C GLU A 183 -12.32 9.24 11.38
N GLU A 184 -13.00 10.06 12.20
CA GLU A 184 -14.47 10.09 12.29
C GLU A 184 -15.13 10.78 11.07
N VAL A 185 -14.85 10.28 9.87
CA VAL A 185 -15.55 10.68 8.65
C VAL A 185 -16.98 10.13 8.73
N LEU A 186 -17.93 11.00 9.07
CA LEU A 186 -19.36 10.65 9.16
C LEU A 186 -19.81 9.89 7.90
N PRO A 187 -20.45 8.71 8.04
CA PRO A 187 -20.80 7.87 6.90
C PRO A 187 -21.78 8.61 5.98
N SER A 188 -21.33 8.93 4.77
CA SER A 188 -22.16 9.56 3.75
C SER A 188 -23.35 8.68 3.41
N THR A 189 -24.56 9.23 3.56
CA THR A 189 -25.81 8.60 3.12
C THR A 189 -26.04 8.73 1.60
N PHE A 190 -25.14 9.43 0.89
CA PHE A 190 -25.16 9.51 -0.57
C PHE A 190 -24.37 8.36 -1.20
N THR A 191 -25.01 7.65 -2.14
CA THR A 191 -24.33 6.73 -3.06
C THR A 191 -23.16 7.44 -3.74
N TYR A 192 -21.95 6.91 -3.62
CA TYR A 192 -20.79 7.44 -4.32
C TYR A 192 -20.98 7.33 -5.83
N VAL A 193 -21.17 8.48 -6.50
CA VAL A 193 -20.95 8.60 -7.93
C VAL A 193 -19.46 8.88 -8.12
N PRO A 194 -18.74 8.09 -8.93
CA PRO A 194 -17.36 8.42 -9.30
C PRO A 194 -17.32 9.75 -10.03
N ASP A 195 -16.83 10.80 -9.36
CA ASP A 195 -16.53 12.07 -10.00
C ASP A 195 -15.31 11.87 -10.92
N PRO A 196 -15.44 12.04 -12.25
CA PRO A 196 -14.33 11.87 -13.18
C PRO A 196 -13.15 12.83 -12.90
N ALA A 197 -13.38 13.94 -12.17
CA ALA A 197 -12.34 14.89 -11.78
C ALA A 197 -11.45 14.39 -10.62
N LEU A 198 -11.84 13.33 -9.89
CA LEU A 198 -10.99 12.70 -8.87
C LEU A 198 -10.00 11.69 -9.47
N SER A 199 -10.36 11.07 -10.58
CA SER A 199 -9.51 10.13 -11.33
C SER A 199 -8.52 10.87 -12.22
N LEU A 200 -7.47 10.17 -12.66
CA LEU A 200 -6.54 10.71 -13.66
C LEU A 200 -7.24 11.01 -14.99
N PRO A 201 -6.83 12.05 -15.75
CA PRO A 201 -7.37 12.31 -17.08
C PRO A 201 -6.91 11.23 -18.09
N GLU A 202 -7.60 11.09 -19.22
CA GLU A 202 -7.30 10.01 -20.20
C GLU A 202 -6.01 10.23 -21.00
N ASN A 203 -5.38 11.42 -20.93
CA ASN A 203 -4.15 11.78 -21.65
C ASN A 203 -2.87 11.67 -20.80
N ILE A 204 -2.88 10.84 -19.76
CA ILE A 204 -1.70 10.50 -18.95
C ILE A 204 -0.62 9.76 -19.76
N PRO A 205 0.67 9.87 -19.39
CA PRO A 205 1.80 9.31 -20.16
C PRO A 205 1.97 7.79 -20.05
N PHE A 206 0.98 7.06 -19.53
CA PHE A 206 1.00 5.60 -19.40
C PHE A 206 -0.42 5.01 -19.51
N ARG A 207 -0.53 3.76 -19.96
CA ARG A 207 -1.82 3.06 -20.04
C ARG A 207 -2.28 2.62 -18.64
N LEU A 208 -3.46 3.08 -18.23
CA LEU A 208 -4.09 2.75 -16.96
C LEU A 208 -5.31 1.84 -17.17
N VAL A 209 -5.34 0.68 -16.51
CA VAL A 209 -6.53 -0.16 -16.41
C VAL A 209 -7.45 0.46 -15.38
N ARG A 210 -8.41 1.24 -15.88
CA ARG A 210 -9.44 1.94 -15.08
C ARG A 210 -10.22 0.99 -14.18
N ARG A 211 -10.81 1.52 -13.10
CA ARG A 211 -11.70 0.79 -12.17
C ARG A 211 -12.76 -0.05 -12.87
N ALA A 212 -13.42 0.50 -13.89
CA ALA A 212 -14.40 -0.22 -14.70
C ALA A 212 -13.79 -1.38 -15.53
N GLY A 213 -12.53 -1.25 -15.96
CA GLY A 213 -11.81 -2.26 -16.74
C GLY A 213 -11.36 -3.48 -15.94
N TRP A 214 -11.36 -3.40 -14.60
CA TRP A 214 -11.18 -4.55 -13.70
C TRP A 214 -12.44 -4.90 -12.89
N SER A 215 -13.59 -4.31 -13.23
CA SER A 215 -14.88 -4.53 -12.56
C SER A 215 -14.86 -4.22 -11.05
N ALA A 216 -14.24 -3.10 -10.69
CA ALA A 216 -14.19 -2.62 -9.30
C ALA A 216 -15.58 -2.43 -8.69
N ALA A 217 -15.73 -2.80 -7.42
CA ALA A 217 -16.85 -2.37 -6.60
C ALA A 217 -16.80 -0.85 -6.36
N ALA A 218 -17.96 -0.29 -6.01
CA ALA A 218 -18.04 1.05 -5.44
C ALA A 218 -17.38 1.08 -4.04
N PRO A 219 -16.86 2.23 -3.59
CA PRO A 219 -16.45 2.39 -2.20
C PRO A 219 -17.68 2.27 -1.26
N THR A 220 -17.47 1.73 -0.07
CA THR A 220 -18.53 1.54 0.95
C THR A 220 -18.74 2.79 1.82
N GLY A 221 -17.92 3.83 1.64
CA GLY A 221 -18.03 5.13 2.31
C GLY A 221 -17.51 6.27 1.43
N PRO A 222 -17.64 7.53 1.88
CA PRO A 222 -17.12 8.70 1.17
C PRO A 222 -15.59 8.76 1.20
N PHE A 223 -14.98 9.28 0.14
CA PHE A 223 -13.54 9.56 0.11
C PHE A 223 -13.21 10.95 0.69
N THR A 224 -12.12 11.04 1.45
CA THR A 224 -11.50 12.31 1.86
C THR A 224 -10.55 12.81 0.76
N PRO A 225 -10.71 14.02 0.19
CA PRO A 225 -9.78 14.58 -0.78
C PRO A 225 -8.41 14.95 -0.16
N HIS A 226 -7.33 14.84 -0.94
CA HIS A 226 -5.99 15.32 -0.57
C HIS A 226 -5.25 15.97 -1.74
N GLN A 227 -3.99 16.34 -1.54
CA GLN A 227 -3.06 16.74 -2.61
C GLN A 227 -1.75 15.97 -2.46
N PRO A 228 -1.29 15.24 -3.49
CA PRO A 228 -0.04 14.48 -3.43
C PRO A 228 1.21 15.36 -3.22
N PHE A 229 2.08 14.92 -2.30
CA PHE A 229 3.43 15.49 -2.13
C PHE A 229 4.50 14.43 -1.84
N TYR A 230 4.13 13.15 -1.71
CA TYR A 230 5.04 12.00 -1.67
C TYR A 230 4.38 10.71 -2.19
N PHE A 231 5.19 9.67 -2.38
CA PHE A 231 4.71 8.33 -2.73
C PHE A 231 5.50 7.24 -2.05
N THR A 232 4.85 6.08 -1.88
CA THR A 232 5.39 4.92 -1.18
C THR A 232 5.32 3.68 -2.07
N LEU A 233 6.44 2.96 -2.17
CA LEU A 233 6.51 1.65 -2.81
C LEU A 233 6.08 0.55 -1.83
N HIS A 234 5.10 -0.23 -2.27
CA HIS A 234 4.57 -1.41 -1.59
C HIS A 234 4.74 -2.66 -2.46
N HIS A 235 4.46 -3.81 -1.86
CA HIS A 235 4.06 -5.03 -2.57
C HIS A 235 2.75 -5.56 -1.96
N THR A 236 2.17 -6.61 -2.55
CA THR A 236 0.92 -7.21 -2.04
C THR A 236 1.13 -8.37 -1.06
N GLN A 237 2.39 -8.77 -0.79
CA GLN A 237 2.81 -9.88 0.09
C GLN A 237 2.16 -11.24 -0.22
N ALA A 238 1.50 -11.37 -1.38
CA ALA A 238 0.62 -12.51 -1.71
C ALA A 238 0.78 -12.97 -3.17
N HIS A 239 -0.32 -13.34 -3.84
CA HIS A 239 -0.33 -13.97 -5.16
C HIS A 239 0.38 -13.11 -6.23
N TYR A 240 1.28 -13.74 -7.00
CA TYR A 240 1.98 -13.14 -8.15
C TYR A 240 1.32 -13.62 -9.44
N PRO A 241 0.48 -12.80 -10.11
CA PRO A 241 -0.43 -13.29 -11.13
C PRO A 241 0.28 -13.69 -12.43
N GLY A 242 0.13 -14.96 -12.82
CA GLY A 242 0.73 -15.53 -14.03
C GLY A 242 0.04 -15.19 -15.35
N THR A 243 -1.08 -14.45 -15.34
CA THR A 243 -1.77 -13.92 -16.53
C THR A 243 -2.46 -12.60 -16.22
N TYR A 244 -2.85 -11.84 -17.25
CA TYR A 244 -3.68 -10.63 -17.09
C TYR A 244 -5.02 -10.92 -16.39
N ASP A 245 -5.70 -12.01 -16.75
CA ASP A 245 -6.97 -12.39 -16.10
C ASP A 245 -6.79 -12.73 -14.62
N ARG A 246 -5.62 -13.25 -14.23
CA ARG A 246 -5.26 -13.44 -12.82
C ARG A 246 -4.95 -12.11 -12.12
N ALA A 247 -4.37 -11.13 -12.81
CA ALA A 247 -4.21 -9.78 -12.25
C ALA A 247 -5.56 -9.06 -12.05
N LEU A 248 -6.51 -9.23 -12.99
CA LEU A 248 -7.90 -8.76 -12.83
C LEU A 248 -8.59 -9.42 -11.61
N ALA A 249 -8.44 -10.74 -11.46
CA ALA A 249 -8.99 -11.47 -10.32
C ALA A 249 -8.34 -11.06 -8.98
N GLU A 250 -7.03 -10.82 -8.96
CA GLU A 250 -6.30 -10.38 -7.77
C GLU A 250 -6.67 -8.93 -7.38
N MET A 251 -6.90 -8.04 -8.35
CA MET A 251 -7.47 -6.70 -8.07
C MET A 251 -8.82 -6.77 -7.35
N GLN A 252 -9.72 -7.62 -7.84
CA GLN A 252 -11.04 -7.85 -7.24
C GLN A 252 -10.91 -8.51 -5.85
N PHE A 253 -9.98 -9.45 -5.68
CA PHE A 253 -9.68 -10.05 -4.39
C PHE A 253 -9.18 -9.02 -3.38
N ILE A 254 -8.16 -8.22 -3.75
CA ILE A 254 -7.54 -7.23 -2.87
C ILE A 254 -8.56 -6.15 -2.46
N GLN A 255 -9.42 -5.71 -3.38
CA GLN A 255 -10.48 -4.76 -3.02
C GLN A 255 -11.46 -5.36 -2.00
N ASP A 256 -11.96 -6.58 -2.23
CA ASP A 256 -12.90 -7.24 -1.33
C ASP A 256 -12.27 -7.64 0.02
N PHE A 257 -11.00 -8.03 0.03
CA PHE A 257 -10.24 -8.28 1.25
C PHE A 257 -10.14 -7.02 2.11
N HIS A 258 -9.83 -5.87 1.51
CA HIS A 258 -9.82 -4.59 2.20
C HIS A 258 -11.22 -4.19 2.68
N GLN A 259 -12.25 -4.24 1.82
CA GLN A 259 -13.60 -3.80 2.17
C GLN A 259 -14.32 -4.72 3.17
N ASN A 260 -14.30 -6.04 2.95
CA ASN A 260 -15.11 -7.01 3.70
C ASN A 260 -14.31 -7.78 4.75
N GLY A 261 -13.00 -7.93 4.57
CA GLY A 261 -12.06 -8.45 5.55
C GLY A 261 -11.62 -7.38 6.55
N ARG A 262 -10.80 -6.40 6.11
CA ARG A 262 -10.28 -5.31 6.97
C ARG A 262 -11.33 -4.27 7.36
N GLY A 263 -12.37 -4.03 6.55
CA GLY A 263 -13.41 -3.03 6.85
C GLY A 263 -13.14 -1.63 6.31
N TRP A 264 -12.26 -1.52 5.32
CA TRP A 264 -11.89 -0.27 4.64
C TRP A 264 -12.98 0.20 3.67
N ILE A 265 -12.98 1.48 3.31
CA ILE A 265 -13.96 2.01 2.34
C ILE A 265 -13.71 1.51 0.93
N ASP A 266 -12.46 1.21 0.58
CA ASP A 266 -12.03 0.76 -0.75
C ASP A 266 -10.62 0.14 -0.68
N ILE A 267 -10.13 -0.41 -1.80
CA ILE A 267 -8.74 -0.87 -1.96
C ILE A 267 -7.74 0.18 -1.44
N GLY A 268 -6.77 -0.21 -0.60
CA GLY A 268 -5.94 0.78 0.12
C GLY A 268 -4.96 1.58 -0.74
N TYR A 269 -4.55 1.04 -1.89
CA TYR A 269 -3.56 1.63 -2.80
C TYR A 269 -4.21 2.50 -3.89
N HIS A 270 -3.42 3.41 -4.46
CA HIS A 270 -3.83 4.24 -5.62
C HIS A 270 -3.47 3.56 -6.94
N PHE A 271 -2.34 2.86 -6.98
CA PHE A 271 -1.89 2.08 -8.12
C PHE A 271 -1.45 0.70 -7.70
N LEU A 272 -1.81 -0.31 -8.49
CA LEU A 272 -1.20 -1.63 -8.43
C LEU A 272 -0.58 -1.97 -9.78
N ILE A 273 0.55 -2.68 -9.79
CA ILE A 273 1.29 -3.03 -11.02
C ILE A 273 1.52 -4.53 -11.06
N ASP A 274 1.09 -5.18 -12.14
CA ASP A 274 1.26 -6.62 -12.35
C ASP A 274 2.65 -6.99 -12.94
N PRO A 275 3.00 -8.29 -12.98
CA PRO A 275 4.27 -8.76 -13.57
C PRO A 275 4.45 -8.43 -15.06
N PHE A 276 3.39 -8.06 -15.77
CA PHE A 276 3.43 -7.72 -17.20
C PHE A 276 3.61 -6.22 -17.44
N GLY A 277 3.48 -5.40 -16.38
CA GLY A 277 3.56 -3.94 -16.44
C GLY A 277 2.21 -3.25 -16.67
N ASN A 278 1.07 -3.95 -16.54
CA ASN A 278 -0.22 -3.28 -16.52
C ASN A 278 -0.36 -2.50 -15.20
N ILE A 279 -0.70 -1.22 -15.30
CA ILE A 279 -0.98 -0.35 -14.16
C ILE A 279 -2.49 -0.36 -13.95
N PHE A 280 -2.95 -0.69 -12.74
CA PHE A 280 -4.37 -0.71 -12.37
C PHE A 280 -4.71 0.48 -11.47
N GLU A 281 -5.85 1.11 -11.75
CA GLU A 281 -6.41 2.22 -10.96
C GLU A 281 -7.05 1.68 -9.68
N GLY A 282 -6.46 1.97 -8.52
CA GLY A 282 -7.02 1.70 -7.21
C GLY A 282 -7.94 2.85 -6.76
N ARG A 283 -7.66 3.44 -5.59
CA ARG A 283 -8.27 4.72 -5.18
C ARG A 283 -7.92 5.84 -6.17
N PRO A 284 -8.83 6.80 -6.42
CA PRO A 284 -8.52 8.00 -7.20
C PRO A 284 -7.30 8.75 -6.64
N ILE A 285 -6.43 9.29 -7.51
CA ILE A 285 -5.15 9.88 -7.09
C ILE A 285 -5.32 11.09 -6.13
N SER A 286 -6.47 11.77 -6.20
CA SER A 286 -6.79 12.95 -5.42
C SER A 286 -7.47 12.67 -4.07
N VAL A 287 -7.55 11.42 -3.61
CA VAL A 287 -8.16 11.06 -2.32
C VAL A 287 -7.22 10.26 -1.42
N VAL A 288 -7.44 10.33 -0.11
CA VAL A 288 -6.59 9.68 0.90
C VAL A 288 -6.62 8.15 0.77
N GLY A 289 -5.42 7.56 0.75
CA GLY A 289 -5.20 6.11 0.73
C GLY A 289 -5.49 5.42 2.07
N ALA A 290 -5.31 4.09 2.10
CA ALA A 290 -5.33 3.30 3.33
C ALA A 290 -4.14 2.33 3.40
N HIS A 291 -2.98 2.73 2.87
CA HIS A 291 -1.83 1.85 2.64
C HIS A 291 -0.64 2.09 3.60
N VAL A 292 -0.52 3.25 4.24
CA VAL A 292 0.41 3.46 5.37
C VAL A 292 -0.35 4.13 6.52
N LYS A 293 -0.45 3.46 7.68
CA LYS A 293 -1.13 4.00 8.86
C LYS A 293 -0.49 5.33 9.28
N TYR A 294 -1.31 6.31 9.65
CA TYR A 294 -0.91 7.70 9.96
C TYR A 294 -0.20 8.50 8.83
N HIS A 295 0.19 7.86 7.72
CA HIS A 295 0.95 8.44 6.62
C HIS A 295 0.22 8.32 5.27
N ASN A 296 -1.11 8.33 5.24
CA ASN A 296 -1.89 8.27 3.99
C ASN A 296 -2.09 9.65 3.33
N THR A 297 -2.18 10.73 4.11
CA THR A 297 -2.55 12.06 3.59
C THR A 297 -1.43 12.66 2.74
N GLY A 298 -1.72 12.86 1.44
CA GLY A 298 -0.76 13.32 0.43
C GLY A 298 0.25 12.27 -0.04
N ASN A 299 0.06 11.02 0.37
CA ASN A 299 0.89 9.87 -0.02
C ASN A 299 0.21 9.08 -1.14
N ILE A 300 0.96 8.73 -2.18
CA ILE A 300 0.50 7.83 -3.24
C ILE A 300 1.11 6.44 -3.06
N GLY A 301 0.29 5.49 -2.60
CA GLY A 301 0.65 4.07 -2.55
C GLY A 301 0.66 3.41 -3.92
N ILE A 302 1.84 2.92 -4.32
CA ILE A 302 2.07 2.13 -5.54
C ILE A 302 2.52 0.73 -5.11
N SER A 303 1.70 -0.29 -5.37
CA SER A 303 1.99 -1.67 -4.95
C SER A 303 2.33 -2.58 -6.13
N ILE A 304 3.42 -3.34 -6.03
CA ILE A 304 3.77 -4.38 -7.01
C ILE A 304 3.15 -5.71 -6.58
N MET A 305 2.41 -6.37 -7.48
CA MET A 305 1.75 -7.64 -7.17
C MET A 305 2.78 -8.77 -6.95
N GLY A 306 2.70 -9.45 -5.81
CA GLY A 306 3.55 -10.57 -5.41
C GLY A 306 4.27 -10.37 -4.06
N SER A 307 5.13 -11.33 -3.69
CA SER A 307 6.08 -11.21 -2.58
C SER A 307 7.52 -11.01 -3.06
N PHE A 308 8.31 -10.24 -2.32
CA PHE A 308 9.67 -9.83 -2.70
C PHE A 308 10.68 -9.93 -1.52
N HIS A 309 10.39 -10.77 -0.52
CA HIS A 309 11.31 -11.11 0.57
C HIS A 309 11.35 -12.63 0.77
N PRO A 310 12.43 -13.20 1.34
CA PRO A 310 12.48 -14.62 1.65
C PRO A 310 11.28 -15.09 2.49
N PRO A 311 10.75 -16.31 2.25
CA PRO A 311 11.21 -17.30 1.26
C PRO A 311 10.80 -17.02 -0.21
N VAL A 312 9.85 -16.13 -0.48
CA VAL A 312 9.35 -15.86 -1.85
C VAL A 312 9.86 -14.51 -2.40
N SER A 313 10.95 -14.57 -3.15
CA SER A 313 11.44 -13.43 -3.94
C SER A 313 10.95 -13.52 -5.40
N ASN A 314 9.77 -12.98 -5.70
CA ASN A 314 9.31 -12.83 -7.08
C ASN A 314 10.19 -11.85 -7.88
N ILE A 315 10.06 -11.86 -9.21
CA ILE A 315 10.90 -11.07 -10.11
C ILE A 315 10.24 -9.71 -10.34
N PHE A 316 10.91 -8.61 -9.98
CA PHE A 316 10.48 -7.27 -10.38
C PHE A 316 10.81 -7.06 -11.87
N THR A 317 9.85 -7.40 -12.73
CA THR A 317 10.08 -7.53 -14.17
C THR A 317 10.42 -6.18 -14.83
N PRO A 318 11.07 -6.19 -16.01
CA PRO A 318 11.31 -4.95 -16.76
C PRO A 318 10.02 -4.18 -17.10
N GLY A 319 8.90 -4.88 -17.30
CA GLY A 319 7.59 -4.27 -17.51
C GLY A 319 7.07 -3.58 -16.24
N ALA A 320 7.00 -4.31 -15.12
CA ALA A 320 6.58 -3.75 -13.83
C ALA A 320 7.46 -2.56 -13.41
N LYS A 321 8.78 -2.66 -13.62
CA LYS A 321 9.74 -1.58 -13.35
C LYS A 321 9.53 -0.38 -14.27
N GLY A 322 9.35 -0.58 -15.59
CA GLY A 322 9.08 0.50 -16.53
C GLY A 322 7.80 1.26 -16.16
N SER A 323 6.75 0.54 -15.79
CA SER A 323 5.48 1.10 -15.35
C SER A 323 5.58 1.84 -14.01
N PHE A 324 6.33 1.32 -13.03
CA PHE A 324 6.62 2.04 -11.79
C PHE A 324 7.36 3.36 -12.04
N LEU A 325 8.36 3.34 -12.92
CA LEU A 325 9.10 4.54 -13.32
C LEU A 325 8.20 5.56 -14.05
N ALA A 326 7.25 5.11 -14.86
CA ALA A 326 6.30 5.99 -15.54
C ALA A 326 5.36 6.69 -14.55
N VAL A 327 4.80 5.96 -13.57
CA VAL A 327 3.98 6.55 -12.50
C VAL A 327 4.81 7.51 -11.63
N GLY A 328 5.99 7.09 -11.17
CA GLY A 328 6.87 7.93 -10.34
C GLY A 328 7.36 9.21 -11.05
N THR A 329 7.63 9.13 -12.35
CA THR A 329 8.00 10.30 -13.17
C THR A 329 6.82 11.25 -13.34
N TYR A 330 5.63 10.74 -13.65
CA TYR A 330 4.41 11.54 -13.70
C TYR A 330 4.11 12.25 -12.37
N LEU A 331 4.32 11.56 -11.23
CA LEU A 331 4.14 12.14 -9.89
C LEU A 331 5.10 13.32 -9.65
N LYS A 332 6.39 13.15 -9.98
CA LYS A 332 7.42 14.20 -9.90
C LYS A 332 7.13 15.39 -10.83
N ASP A 333 6.67 15.14 -12.05
CA ASP A 333 6.45 16.19 -13.06
C ASP A 333 5.11 16.94 -12.86
N THR A 334 4.16 16.37 -12.11
CA THR A 334 2.80 16.94 -11.91
C THR A 334 2.59 17.54 -10.51
N TYR A 335 3.24 17.01 -9.47
CA TYR A 335 2.98 17.37 -8.06
C TYR A 335 4.26 17.84 -7.36
N THR A 336 4.16 18.29 -6.11
CA THR A 336 5.31 18.75 -5.29
C THR A 336 6.13 17.57 -4.73
N VAL A 337 6.35 16.54 -5.55
CA VAL A 337 7.06 15.30 -5.22
C VAL A 337 8.53 15.47 -5.59
N ASN A 338 9.40 15.58 -4.58
CA ASN A 338 10.84 15.73 -4.76
C ASN A 338 11.60 14.40 -4.48
N ARG A 339 12.92 14.39 -4.71
CA ARG A 339 13.79 13.22 -4.58
C ARG A 339 13.77 12.54 -3.20
N SER A 340 13.48 13.28 -2.13
CA SER A 340 13.28 12.75 -0.77
C SER A 340 11.83 12.34 -0.48
N SER A 341 10.86 12.79 -1.27
CA SER A 341 9.43 12.40 -1.20
C SER A 341 9.13 11.03 -1.81
N PHE A 342 10.07 10.08 -1.73
CA PHE A 342 9.87 8.70 -2.21
C PHE A 342 10.39 7.72 -1.16
N TYR A 343 9.48 6.90 -0.64
CA TYR A 343 9.68 5.97 0.46
C TYR A 343 9.34 4.52 0.07
N ALA A 344 9.88 3.56 0.81
CA ALA A 344 9.37 2.20 0.92
C ALA A 344 8.40 2.14 2.13
N HIS A 345 7.46 1.17 2.18
CA HIS A 345 6.55 1.09 3.34
C HIS A 345 7.32 0.96 4.66
N ARG A 346 8.37 0.12 4.70
CA ARG A 346 9.30 -0.02 5.84
C ARG A 346 10.13 1.23 6.21
N ASP A 347 10.09 2.31 5.43
CA ASP A 347 10.67 3.60 5.83
C ASP A 347 9.73 4.41 6.74
N LEU A 348 8.45 4.00 6.83
CA LEU A 348 7.36 4.73 7.48
C LEU A 348 6.63 3.93 8.59
N GLY A 349 6.97 2.66 8.78
CA GLY A 349 6.41 1.78 9.81
C GLY A 349 7.14 0.42 9.91
N PRO A 350 6.94 -0.37 10.97
CA PRO A 350 7.63 -1.65 11.18
C PRO A 350 6.97 -2.77 10.36
N THR A 351 7.32 -2.86 9.07
CA THR A 351 6.75 -3.86 8.15
C THR A 351 7.83 -4.50 7.26
N ALA A 352 7.57 -5.72 6.76
CA ALA A 352 8.41 -6.33 5.72
C ALA A 352 8.24 -5.63 4.37
N CYS A 353 7.10 -4.99 4.10
CA CYS A 353 6.75 -4.36 2.83
C CYS A 353 7.75 -3.25 2.43
N PRO A 354 8.19 -3.13 1.16
CA PRO A 354 7.80 -3.86 -0.05
C PRO A 354 8.58 -5.17 -0.28
N GLY A 355 9.27 -5.70 0.72
CA GLY A 355 10.19 -6.83 0.58
C GLY A 355 11.60 -6.41 0.13
N ASP A 356 12.60 -7.23 0.49
CA ASP A 356 14.02 -6.89 0.35
C ASP A 356 14.47 -6.70 -1.09
N GLY A 357 13.93 -7.47 -2.04
CA GLY A 357 14.28 -7.36 -3.46
C GLY A 357 13.85 -6.03 -4.09
N LEU A 358 12.70 -5.48 -3.66
CA LEU A 358 12.24 -4.15 -4.06
C LEU A 358 12.98 -3.05 -3.27
N TYR A 359 13.21 -3.26 -1.98
CA TYR A 359 13.94 -2.32 -1.13
C TYR A 359 15.38 -2.09 -1.62
N ALA A 360 16.10 -3.14 -2.01
CA ALA A 360 17.47 -3.06 -2.52
C ALA A 360 17.62 -2.19 -3.78
N VAL A 361 16.57 -2.05 -4.60
CA VAL A 361 16.61 -1.22 -5.83
C VAL A 361 16.08 0.20 -5.63
N MET A 362 15.65 0.60 -4.42
CA MET A 362 15.13 1.93 -4.11
C MET A 362 16.07 3.07 -4.54
N GLY A 363 17.39 2.91 -4.35
CA GLY A 363 18.39 3.88 -4.81
C GLY A 363 18.37 4.07 -6.32
N THR A 364 18.34 2.97 -7.07
CA THR A 364 18.28 2.95 -8.54
C THR A 364 16.97 3.52 -9.08
N LEU A 365 15.83 3.19 -8.46
CA LEU A 365 14.53 3.75 -8.85
C LEU A 365 14.47 5.26 -8.61
N ARG A 366 14.96 5.72 -7.46
CA ARG A 366 15.05 7.15 -7.12
C ARG A 366 15.94 7.90 -8.10
N GLY A 367 17.08 7.33 -8.50
CA GLY A 367 17.94 7.92 -9.54
C GLY A 367 17.26 8.02 -10.90
N LEU A 368 16.58 6.96 -11.35
CA LEU A 368 15.90 6.92 -12.66
C LEU A 368 14.68 7.88 -12.75
N ILE A 369 14.02 8.17 -11.64
CA ILE A 369 12.87 9.11 -11.58
C ILE A 369 13.33 10.57 -11.49
N PHE A 370 14.28 10.85 -10.58
CA PHE A 370 14.58 12.22 -10.15
C PHE A 370 15.88 12.82 -10.70
N ASP A 371 16.90 12.00 -10.97
CA ASP A 371 18.18 12.52 -11.44
C ASP A 371 18.12 12.80 -12.96
N PRO A 372 18.84 13.79 -13.51
CA PRO A 372 18.80 14.10 -14.93
C PRO A 372 19.26 12.91 -15.79
N GLN A 373 18.33 12.32 -16.54
CA GLN A 373 18.65 11.21 -17.43
C GLN A 373 19.49 11.71 -18.61
N PRO A 374 20.50 10.94 -19.09
CA PRO A 374 21.25 11.32 -20.27
C PRO A 374 20.32 11.47 -21.48
N VAL A 375 20.20 12.69 -22.00
CA VAL A 375 19.49 12.94 -23.27
C VAL A 375 20.19 12.09 -24.34
N PRO A 376 19.47 11.23 -25.09
CA PRO A 376 20.06 10.49 -26.19
C PRO A 376 20.66 11.47 -27.19
N VAL A 377 21.99 11.53 -27.24
CA VAL A 377 22.70 12.32 -28.24
C VAL A 377 22.28 11.74 -29.60
N PRO A 378 21.71 12.55 -30.53
CA PRO A 378 21.35 12.05 -31.84
C PRO A 378 22.58 11.37 -32.47
N PRO A 379 22.44 10.21 -33.12
CA PRO A 379 23.56 9.58 -33.79
C PRO A 379 24.18 10.60 -34.73
N ALA A 380 25.49 10.84 -34.58
CA ALA A 380 26.19 11.84 -35.38
C ALA A 380 25.90 11.57 -36.87
N PRO A 381 25.49 12.60 -37.65
CA PRO A 381 24.98 12.40 -39.00
C PRO A 381 26.00 11.60 -39.81
N GLU A 382 25.56 10.45 -40.33
CA GLU A 382 26.43 9.43 -40.90
C GLU A 382 27.30 10.07 -42.00
N LEU A 383 28.60 10.19 -41.72
CA LEU A 383 29.54 10.91 -42.58
C LEU A 383 29.80 10.12 -43.86
N GLN A 384 28.86 10.22 -44.81
CA GLN A 384 28.99 9.62 -46.12
C GLN A 384 30.28 10.14 -46.78
N PRO A 385 31.28 9.26 -47.02
CA PRO A 385 32.57 9.71 -47.52
C PRO A 385 32.40 10.26 -48.92
N ASN A 386 32.74 11.55 -49.09
CA ASN A 386 32.61 12.27 -50.36
C ASN A 386 33.38 11.56 -51.50
N ALA A 387 33.17 11.96 -52.76
CA ALA A 387 33.75 11.26 -53.91
C ALA A 387 35.28 11.05 -53.83
N ALA A 388 36.02 11.95 -53.18
CA ALA A 388 37.45 11.78 -52.92
C ALA A 388 37.72 10.77 -51.78
N GLN A 389 37.06 10.92 -50.64
CA GLN A 389 37.19 9.99 -49.50
C GLN A 389 36.77 8.55 -49.88
N SER A 390 35.66 8.40 -50.61
CA SER A 390 35.20 7.12 -51.16
C SER A 390 36.21 6.50 -52.13
N LYS A 391 36.90 7.33 -52.94
CA LYS A 391 37.97 6.86 -53.84
C LYS A 391 39.19 6.41 -53.05
N SER A 392 39.65 7.21 -52.08
CA SER A 392 40.78 6.87 -51.20
C SER A 392 40.52 5.59 -50.40
N LEU A 393 39.32 5.40 -49.85
CA LEU A 393 38.93 4.19 -49.14
C LEU A 393 38.97 2.94 -50.04
N ARG A 394 38.46 3.03 -51.28
CA ARG A 394 38.55 1.95 -52.27
C ARG A 394 40.00 1.64 -52.67
N GLN A 395 40.84 2.67 -52.84
CA GLN A 395 42.27 2.48 -53.14
C GLN A 395 43.00 1.80 -51.98
N LEU A 396 42.68 2.16 -50.73
CA LEU A 396 43.28 1.58 -49.53
C LEU A 396 42.83 0.11 -49.34
N ILE A 397 41.54 -0.19 -49.51
CA ILE A 397 41.02 -1.57 -49.48
C ILE A 397 41.64 -2.44 -50.58
N ASN A 398 41.92 -1.88 -51.76
CA ASN A 398 42.59 -2.59 -52.86
C ASN A 398 44.13 -2.65 -52.73
N PHE A 399 44.73 -2.01 -51.72
CA PHE A 399 46.15 -2.11 -51.39
C PHE A 399 46.42 -3.19 -50.32
N TYR A 400 45.39 -3.55 -49.54
CA TYR A 400 45.41 -4.63 -48.55
C TYR A 400 44.73 -5.91 -49.06
N LYS A 401 44.78 -6.16 -50.37
CA LYS A 401 44.31 -7.37 -51.07
C LYS A 401 45.35 -7.83 -52.08
#